data_AF-A0A9Q1KPF1-F1
#
_entry.id   AF-A0A9Q1KPF1-F1
#
_cell.length_a   1.000
_cell.length_b   1.000
_cell.length_c   1.000
_cell.angle_alpha   90.00
_cell.angle_beta   90.00
_cell.angle_gamma   90.00
#
_symmetry.space_group_name_H-M   'P 1'
#
loop_
_entity.id
_entity.type
_entity.pdbx_description
1 polymer ?
#
loop_
_entity_poly.entity_id
_entity_poly.type
_entity_poly.pdbx_seq_one_letter_code
_entity_poly.pdbx_strand_id
1 'polypeptide(L)'
;MEDYVVNTIIGAAVFWTSLLFLIRKLLPKRSYEFCNRLVSTTHATLGVALASLSVQDWTSPVSPLASKSSPKQMQPLAISAGYFIYDLACSQFDKKSSFDNSIHHLVCIIGLGAGLAYQKCGSEMVAALFVTEISTPFLHFREFLKELGYRDSPFNLAADVSCLSLLIFSLLFSVDNEKAQVDF
;
A
#
# COMPACT_ATOMS: atom_id res chain seq x y z
N MET A 1 3.07 -0.98 22.26
CA MET A 1 2.75 -1.77 21.05
C MET A 1 2.81 -3.23 21.44
N GLU A 2 1.82 -4.03 21.07
CA GLU A 2 1.79 -5.46 21.42
C GLU A 2 2.87 -6.26 20.67
N ASP A 3 3.42 -7.30 21.30
CA ASP A 3 4.53 -8.09 20.75
C ASP A 3 4.21 -8.71 19.40
N TYR A 4 2.96 -9.15 19.20
CA TYR A 4 2.53 -9.74 17.93
C TYR A 4 2.61 -8.74 16.77
N VAL A 5 2.38 -7.45 17.03
CA VAL A 5 2.43 -6.38 16.02
C VAL A 5 3.87 -6.16 15.60
N VAL A 6 4.78 -6.04 16.58
CA VAL A 6 6.22 -5.87 16.33
C VAL A 6 6.76 -7.07 15.54
N ASN A 7 6.40 -8.29 15.96
CA ASN A 7 6.79 -9.52 15.26
C ASN A 7 6.22 -9.56 13.83
N THR A 8 5.00 -9.06 13.61
CA THR A 8 4.40 -8.97 12.27
C THR A 8 5.15 -7.98 11.39
N ILE A 9 5.54 -6.80 11.91
CA ILE A 9 6.32 -5.81 11.16
C ILE A 9 7.67 -6.38 10.73
N ILE A 10 8.39 -6.98 11.68
CA ILE A 10 9.72 -7.59 11.42
C ILE A 10 9.57 -8.74 10.42
N GLY A 11 8.62 -9.64 10.65
CA GLY A 11 8.34 -10.75 9.75
C GLY A 11 7.97 -10.30 8.34
N ALA A 12 7.17 -9.23 8.21
CA ALA A 12 6.82 -8.64 6.93
C ALA A 12 8.05 -8.05 6.22
N ALA A 13 8.90 -7.28 6.91
CA ALA A 13 10.12 -6.73 6.31
C ALA A 13 11.06 -7.84 5.77
N VAL A 14 11.22 -8.92 6.54
CA VAL A 14 11.99 -10.10 6.11
C VAL A 14 11.33 -10.80 4.92
N PHE A 15 10.01 -10.95 4.94
CA PHE A 15 9.25 -11.56 3.85
C PHE A 15 9.39 -10.79 2.54
N TRP A 16 9.20 -9.47 2.55
CA TRP A 16 9.31 -8.63 1.35
C TRP A 16 10.73 -8.65 0.78
N THR A 17 11.73 -8.59 1.64
CA THR A 17 13.14 -8.74 1.26
C THR A 17 13.40 -10.09 0.59
N SER A 18 12.91 -11.18 1.18
CA SER A 18 13.05 -12.53 0.64
C SER A 18 12.33 -12.69 -0.70
N LEU A 19 11.15 -12.07 -0.84
CA LEU A 19 10.37 -12.08 -2.07
C LEU A 19 11.13 -11.39 -3.21
N LEU A 20 11.78 -10.25 -2.94
CA LEU A 20 12.64 -9.59 -3.92
C LEU A 20 13.75 -10.51 -4.42
N PHE A 21 14.49 -11.15 -3.49
CA PHE A 21 15.56 -12.08 -3.87
C PHE A 21 15.04 -13.25 -4.70
N LEU A 22 13.88 -13.79 -4.34
CA LEU A 22 13.22 -14.85 -5.09
C LEU A 22 12.84 -14.39 -6.51
N ILE A 23 12.17 -13.24 -6.65
CA ILE A 23 11.78 -12.68 -7.94
C ILE A 23 13.00 -12.44 -8.82
N ARG A 24 14.08 -11.86 -8.26
CA ARG A 24 15.33 -11.63 -8.99
C ARG A 24 15.98 -12.94 -9.46
N LYS A 25 15.89 -14.01 -8.66
CA LYS A 25 16.39 -15.34 -9.04
C LYS A 25 15.55 -15.95 -10.17
N LEU A 26 14.23 -15.76 -10.15
CA LEU A 26 13.31 -16.29 -11.17
C LEU A 26 13.35 -15.48 -12.47
N LEU A 27 13.66 -14.18 -12.39
CA LEU A 27 13.68 -13.25 -13.52
C LEU A 27 15.06 -12.59 -13.68
N PRO A 28 16.15 -13.35 -13.89
CA PRO A 28 17.51 -12.82 -13.89
C PRO A 28 17.80 -11.83 -15.03
N LYS A 29 16.97 -11.84 -16.07
CA LYS A 29 17.07 -10.93 -17.23
C LYS A 29 16.38 -9.58 -17.00
N ARG A 30 15.60 -9.43 -15.93
CA ARG A 30 14.86 -8.20 -15.62
C ARG A 30 15.68 -7.28 -14.73
N SER A 31 15.41 -5.98 -14.82
CA SER A 31 16.09 -4.96 -14.02
C SER A 31 15.72 -5.10 -12.55
N TYR A 32 16.55 -4.51 -11.68
CA TYR A 32 16.22 -4.38 -10.26
C TYR A 32 14.90 -3.63 -10.05
N GLU A 33 14.71 -2.52 -10.76
CA GLU A 33 13.51 -1.69 -10.73
C GLU A 33 12.26 -2.52 -11.07
N PHE A 34 12.32 -3.33 -12.13
CA PHE A 34 11.22 -4.22 -12.53
C PHE A 34 10.89 -5.23 -11.43
N CYS A 35 11.91 -5.85 -10.83
CA CYS A 35 11.72 -6.83 -9.76
C CYS A 35 11.17 -6.17 -8.48
N ASN A 36 11.66 -4.99 -8.11
CA ASN A 36 11.15 -4.25 -6.95
C ASN A 36 9.69 -3.84 -7.16
N ARG A 37 9.36 -3.35 -8.37
CA ARG A 37 7.98 -3.00 -8.73
C ARG A 37 7.01 -4.18 -8.64
N LEU A 38 7.48 -5.41 -8.89
CA LEU A 38 6.65 -6.61 -8.67
C LEU A 38 6.34 -6.83 -7.18
N VAL A 39 7.33 -6.60 -6.30
CA VAL A 39 7.12 -6.65 -4.84
C VAL A 39 6.12 -5.57 -4.42
N SER A 40 6.31 -4.32 -4.88
CA SER A 40 5.39 -3.22 -4.60
C SER A 40 3.96 -3.47 -5.10
N THR A 41 3.81 -4.06 -6.29
CA THR A 41 2.50 -4.47 -6.82
C THR A 41 1.83 -5.54 -5.96
N THR A 42 2.62 -6.51 -5.50
CA THR A 42 2.15 -7.57 -4.60
C THR A 42 1.72 -6.98 -3.27
N HIS A 43 2.50 -6.05 -2.72
CA HIS A 43 2.14 -5.31 -1.51
C HIS A 43 0.83 -4.57 -1.67
N ALA A 44 0.69 -3.72 -2.69
CA ALA A 44 -0.52 -2.94 -2.90
C ALA A 44 -1.77 -3.84 -3.04
N THR A 45 -1.66 -4.92 -3.81
CA THR A 45 -2.77 -5.87 -4.01
C THR A 45 -3.15 -6.58 -2.71
N LEU A 46 -2.18 -7.08 -1.95
CA LEU A 46 -2.42 -7.72 -0.66
C LEU A 46 -2.93 -6.73 0.39
N GLY A 47 -2.39 -5.51 0.40
CA GLY A 47 -2.79 -4.42 1.28
C GLY A 47 -4.25 -4.05 1.07
N VAL A 48 -4.67 -3.82 -0.17
CA VAL A 48 -6.07 -3.53 -0.54
C VAL A 48 -6.99 -4.69 -0.17
N ALA A 49 -6.60 -5.94 -0.45
CA ALA A 49 -7.40 -7.10 -0.12
C ALA A 49 -7.57 -7.28 1.40
N LEU A 50 -6.49 -7.19 2.17
CA LEU A 50 -6.54 -7.33 3.63
C LEU A 50 -7.24 -6.15 4.29
N ALA A 51 -7.04 -4.92 3.78
CA ALA A 51 -7.76 -3.75 4.23
C ALA A 51 -9.27 -3.95 4.04
N SER A 52 -9.69 -4.39 2.85
CA SER A 52 -11.09 -4.70 2.52
C SER A 52 -11.69 -5.75 3.44
N LEU A 53 -10.94 -6.82 3.75
CA LEU A 53 -11.37 -7.88 4.66
C LEU A 53 -11.43 -7.44 6.13
N SER A 54 -10.77 -6.33 6.48
CA SER A 54 -10.76 -5.79 7.84
C SER A 54 -11.84 -4.73 8.09
N VAL A 55 -12.51 -4.24 7.03
CA VAL A 55 -13.67 -3.34 7.13
C VAL A 55 -14.82 -4.10 7.79
N GLN A 56 -15.39 -3.51 8.85
CA GLN A 56 -16.46 -4.12 9.62
C GLN A 56 -17.83 -3.94 8.96
N ASP A 57 -18.07 -2.74 8.42
CA ASP A 57 -19.31 -2.37 7.76
C ASP A 57 -19.00 -1.46 6.56
N TRP A 58 -19.32 -1.93 5.36
CA TRP A 58 -19.09 -1.17 4.12
C TRP A 58 -20.08 -0.02 3.93
N THR A 59 -21.19 0.01 4.66
CA THR A 59 -22.09 1.18 4.67
C THR A 59 -21.50 2.35 5.45
N SER A 60 -20.56 2.07 6.36
CA SER A 60 -19.84 3.08 7.14
C SER A 60 -18.39 2.63 7.42
N PRO A 61 -17.52 2.62 6.39
CA PRO A 61 -16.22 1.92 6.43
C PRO A 61 -15.21 2.51 7.41
N VAL A 62 -15.38 3.79 7.78
CA VAL A 62 -14.52 4.49 8.74
C VAL A 62 -15.07 4.46 10.17
N SER A 63 -16.30 4.00 10.37
CA SER A 63 -16.97 4.07 11.67
C SER A 63 -16.68 2.85 12.57
N PRO A 64 -16.68 3.03 13.90
CA PRO A 64 -16.66 4.31 14.61
C PRO A 64 -15.29 5.00 14.56
N LEU A 65 -15.27 6.32 14.44
CA LEU A 65 -14.04 7.12 14.42
C LEU A 65 -13.27 7.06 15.75
N ALA A 66 -11.96 7.25 15.65
CA ALA A 66 -10.98 7.28 16.73
C ALA A 66 -11.10 6.10 17.70
N SER A 67 -11.68 5.00 17.22
CA SER A 67 -11.98 3.82 18.01
C SER A 67 -10.74 2.97 18.21
N LYS A 68 -10.81 2.07 19.19
CA LYS A 68 -9.72 1.13 19.45
C LYS A 68 -9.57 0.20 18.24
N SER A 69 -8.36 0.14 17.69
CA SER A 69 -8.04 -0.71 16.55
C SER A 69 -8.19 -2.18 16.90
N SER A 70 -8.93 -2.92 16.07
CA SER A 70 -9.03 -4.37 16.21
C SER A 70 -7.79 -5.07 15.66
N PRO A 71 -7.47 -6.30 16.10
CA PRO A 71 -6.35 -7.07 15.53
C PRO A 71 -6.45 -7.26 14.02
N LYS A 72 -7.68 -7.40 13.49
CA LYS A 72 -7.95 -7.52 12.05
C LYS A 72 -7.57 -6.27 11.27
N GLN A 73 -7.75 -5.08 11.85
CA GLN A 73 -7.34 -3.80 11.25
C GLN A 73 -5.84 -3.56 11.42
N MET A 74 -5.27 -3.95 12.56
CA MET A 74 -3.84 -3.78 12.82
C MET A 74 -2.95 -4.68 11.95
N GLN A 75 -3.45 -5.85 11.54
CA GLN A 75 -2.70 -6.79 10.71
C GLN A 75 -2.27 -6.21 9.34
N PRO A 76 -3.18 -5.71 8.47
CA PRO A 76 -2.77 -5.08 7.22
C PRO A 76 -1.83 -3.89 7.45
N LEU A 77 -2.10 -3.06 8.46
CA LEU A 77 -1.26 -1.90 8.78
C LEU A 77 0.17 -2.31 9.19
N ALA A 78 0.32 -3.38 9.97
CA ALA A 78 1.62 -3.91 10.37
C ALA A 78 2.39 -4.52 9.18
N ILE A 79 1.69 -5.25 8.31
CA ILE A 79 2.27 -5.79 7.06
C ILE A 79 2.75 -4.66 6.15
N SER A 80 1.95 -3.58 6.02
CA SER A 80 2.32 -2.38 5.26
C SER A 80 3.48 -1.62 5.88
N ALA A 81 3.53 -1.48 7.21
CA ALA A 81 4.67 -0.86 7.88
C ALA A 81 5.98 -1.62 7.60
N GLY A 82 5.94 -2.95 7.65
CA GLY A 82 7.09 -3.78 7.26
C GLY A 82 7.48 -3.63 5.78
N TYR A 83 6.50 -3.48 4.88
CA TYR A 83 6.75 -3.15 3.48
C TYR A 83 7.44 -1.80 3.32
N PHE A 84 6.94 -0.74 3.95
CA PHE A 84 7.53 0.59 3.82
C PHE A 84 8.97 0.66 4.36
N ILE A 85 9.29 -0.10 5.42
CA ILE A 85 10.66 -0.25 5.92
C ILE A 85 11.55 -0.92 4.85
N TYR A 86 11.07 -2.02 4.27
CA TYR A 86 11.74 -2.71 3.17
C TYR A 86 11.95 -1.78 1.95
N ASP A 87 10.92 -1.06 1.53
CA ASP A 87 10.93 -0.26 0.31
C ASP A 87 11.81 0.99 0.48
N LEU A 88 11.79 1.61 1.67
CA LEU A 88 12.72 2.69 2.01
C LEU A 88 14.17 2.19 1.93
N ALA A 89 14.49 1.01 2.46
CA ALA A 89 15.83 0.45 2.37
C ALA A 89 16.22 0.15 0.91
N CYS A 90 15.31 -0.43 0.13
CA CYS A 90 15.53 -0.76 -1.28
C CYS A 90 15.71 0.47 -2.17
N SER A 91 15.01 1.56 -1.85
CA SER A 91 15.08 2.83 -2.59
C SER A 91 16.47 3.45 -2.55
N GLN A 92 17.26 3.24 -1.48
CA GLN A 92 18.63 3.76 -1.38
C GLN A 92 19.60 3.16 -2.41
N PHE A 93 19.25 2.00 -2.96
CA PHE A 93 20.02 1.33 -4.01
C PHE A 93 19.55 1.67 -5.42
N ASP A 94 18.41 2.35 -5.55
CA ASP A 94 17.88 2.78 -6.84
C ASP A 94 18.49 4.13 -7.23
N LYS A 95 19.10 4.19 -8.42
CA LYS A 95 19.70 5.42 -8.95
C LYS A 95 18.66 6.50 -9.27
N LYS A 96 17.37 6.13 -9.33
CA LYS A 96 16.26 7.05 -9.64
C LYS A 96 15.40 7.39 -8.42
N SER A 97 15.79 6.98 -7.20
CA SER A 97 14.96 7.28 -6.02
C SER A 97 14.84 8.80 -5.85
N SER A 98 13.63 9.34 -5.99
CA SER A 98 13.38 10.74 -5.69
C SER A 98 13.40 10.94 -4.18
N PHE A 99 13.90 12.10 -3.76
CA PHE A 99 13.87 12.51 -2.36
C PHE A 99 12.43 12.51 -1.80
N ASP A 100 11.46 12.90 -2.64
CA ASP A 100 10.04 12.88 -2.32
C ASP A 100 9.53 11.48 -1.94
N ASN A 101 9.98 10.43 -2.65
CA ASN A 101 9.59 9.06 -2.36
C ASN A 101 10.15 8.58 -1.00
N SER A 102 11.37 8.99 -0.66
CA SER A 102 11.97 8.67 0.64
C SER A 102 11.23 9.35 1.79
N ILE A 103 10.87 10.64 1.64
CA ILE A 103 10.06 11.35 2.63
C ILE A 103 8.69 10.69 2.78
N HIS A 104 8.03 10.37 1.65
CA HIS A 104 6.74 9.71 1.66
C HIS A 104 6.79 8.41 2.48
N HIS A 105 7.75 7.54 2.22
CA HIS A 105 7.92 6.30 2.99
C HIS A 105 8.20 6.56 4.48
N LEU A 106 9.02 7.55 4.82
CA LEU A 106 9.26 7.91 6.23
C LEU A 106 7.98 8.36 6.93
N VAL A 107 7.18 9.21 6.27
CA VAL A 107 5.88 9.65 6.79
C VAL A 107 4.94 8.46 6.97
N CYS A 108 4.89 7.53 6.01
CA CYS A 108 4.09 6.31 6.13
C CYS A 108 4.55 5.43 7.30
N ILE A 109 5.86 5.22 7.48
CA ILE A 109 6.41 4.44 8.61
C ILE A 109 6.03 5.08 9.94
N ILE A 110 6.20 6.39 10.07
CA ILE A 110 5.87 7.12 11.30
C ILE A 110 4.36 7.09 11.57
N GLY A 111 3.53 7.36 10.55
CA GLY A 111 2.08 7.37 10.68
C GLY A 111 1.50 6.00 11.03
N LEU A 112 1.91 4.95 10.31
CA LEU A 112 1.52 3.57 10.60
C LEU A 112 2.03 3.13 11.97
N GLY A 113 3.30 3.42 12.28
CA GLY A 113 3.91 3.10 13.57
C GLY A 113 3.21 3.76 14.75
N ALA A 114 2.85 5.04 14.62
CA ALA A 114 2.10 5.78 15.64
C ALA A 114 0.72 5.16 15.85
N GLY A 115 -0.05 4.92 14.79
CA GLY A 115 -1.38 4.32 14.90
C GLY A 115 -1.37 2.90 15.49
N LEU A 116 -0.36 2.10 15.13
CA LEU A 116 -0.15 0.77 15.73
C LEU A 116 0.29 0.85 17.20
N ALA A 117 1.05 1.87 17.58
CA ALA A 117 1.51 2.06 18.96
C ALA A 117 0.38 2.53 19.87
N TYR A 118 -0.45 3.47 19.40
CA TYR A 118 -1.60 4.00 20.14
C TYR A 118 -2.84 3.11 20.08
N GLN A 119 -2.90 2.20 19.10
CA GLN A 119 -4.04 1.30 18.87
C GLN A 119 -5.36 2.05 18.71
N LYS A 120 -5.32 3.20 18.04
CA LYS A 120 -6.49 4.02 17.74
C LYS A 120 -6.57 4.31 16.25
N CYS A 121 -7.78 4.67 15.83
CA CYS A 121 -8.09 5.08 14.45
C CYS A 121 -7.87 3.97 13.41
N GLY A 122 -8.10 2.71 13.80
CA GLY A 122 -7.82 1.56 12.94
C GLY A 122 -8.66 1.53 11.67
N SER A 123 -9.92 1.94 11.74
CA SER A 123 -10.82 2.02 10.57
C SER A 123 -10.36 3.10 9.60
N GLU A 124 -9.97 4.28 10.09
CA GLU A 124 -9.48 5.39 9.29
C GLU A 124 -8.15 5.05 8.62
N MET A 125 -7.23 4.41 9.34
CA MET A 125 -5.94 4.01 8.78
C MET A 125 -6.07 2.90 7.73
N VAL A 126 -6.97 1.94 7.95
CA VAL A 126 -7.28 0.90 6.96
C VAL A 126 -7.92 1.51 5.71
N ALA A 127 -8.87 2.44 5.89
CA ALA A 127 -9.48 3.16 4.79
C ALA A 127 -8.43 3.98 4.02
N ALA A 128 -7.55 4.68 4.73
CA ALA A 128 -6.44 5.42 4.13
C ALA A 128 -5.54 4.49 3.32
N LEU A 129 -5.11 3.36 3.89
CA LEU A 129 -4.30 2.35 3.19
C LEU A 129 -5.00 1.85 1.92
N PHE A 130 -6.30 1.57 1.98
CA PHE A 130 -7.09 1.14 0.83
C PHE A 130 -7.11 2.20 -0.28
N VAL A 131 -7.46 3.44 0.07
CA VAL A 131 -7.59 4.57 -0.86
C VAL A 131 -6.25 4.89 -1.52
N THR A 132 -5.15 4.85 -0.76
CA THR A 132 -3.82 5.18 -1.29
C THR A 132 -3.26 4.07 -2.17
N GLU A 133 -3.59 2.80 -1.92
CA GLU A 133 -2.97 1.66 -2.62
C GLU A 133 -3.80 1.11 -3.79
N ILE A 134 -5.11 1.38 -3.86
CA ILE A 134 -5.99 0.74 -4.87
C ILE A 134 -5.59 1.04 -6.32
N SER A 135 -4.99 2.20 -6.58
CA SER A 135 -4.54 2.60 -7.92
C SER A 135 -3.15 2.05 -8.28
N THR A 136 -2.32 1.73 -7.28
CA THR A 136 -0.91 1.34 -7.43
C THR A 136 -0.70 0.13 -8.37
N PRO A 137 -1.48 -0.97 -8.30
CA PRO A 137 -1.31 -2.10 -9.20
C PRO A 137 -1.48 -1.74 -10.68
N PHE A 138 -2.38 -0.82 -10.99
CA PHE A 138 -2.64 -0.37 -12.37
C PHE A 138 -1.54 0.55 -12.87
N LEU A 139 -1.05 1.44 -12.01
CA LEU A 139 0.13 2.26 -12.29
C LEU A 139 1.34 1.37 -12.62
N HIS A 140 1.61 0.35 -11.80
CA HIS A 140 2.71 -0.57 -12.04
C HIS A 140 2.50 -1.43 -13.28
N PHE A 141 1.27 -1.90 -13.53
CA PHE A 141 0.95 -2.65 -14.74
C PHE A 141 1.26 -1.86 -16.02
N ARG A 142 0.91 -0.57 -16.04
CA ARG A 142 1.27 0.32 -17.14
C ARG A 142 2.77 0.41 -17.36
N GLU A 143 3.56 0.59 -16.30
CA GLU A 143 5.02 0.64 -16.41
C GLU A 143 5.63 -0.70 -16.85
N PHE A 144 5.06 -1.84 -16.41
CA PHE A 144 5.45 -3.15 -16.93
C PHE A 144 5.20 -3.27 -18.42
N LEU A 145 4.04 -2.82 -18.92
CA LEU A 145 3.76 -2.82 -20.36
C LEU A 145 4.78 -1.98 -21.13
N LYS A 146 5.17 -0.81 -20.61
CA LYS A 146 6.20 0.03 -21.24
C LYS A 146 7.56 -0.68 -21.31
N GLU A 147 8.01 -1.28 -20.21
CA GLU A 147 9.27 -2.03 -20.16
C GLU A 147 9.27 -3.31 -21.01
N LEU A 148 8.09 -3.89 -21.25
CA LEU A 148 7.91 -5.04 -22.14
C LEU A 148 7.77 -4.66 -23.62
N GLY A 149 7.74 -3.36 -23.96
CA GLY A 149 7.62 -2.86 -25.33
C GLY A 149 6.20 -2.64 -25.83
N TYR A 150 5.18 -2.72 -24.96
CA TYR A 150 3.76 -2.56 -25.28
C TYR A 150 3.21 -1.16 -24.94
N ARG A 151 4.01 -0.11 -25.15
CA ARG A 151 3.71 1.26 -24.74
C ARG A 151 2.42 1.83 -25.35
N ASP A 152 2.15 1.56 -26.62
CA ASP A 152 1.00 2.12 -27.36
C ASP A 152 -0.08 1.06 -27.62
N SER A 153 -0.26 0.14 -26.67
CA SER A 153 -1.26 -0.93 -26.77
C SER A 153 -2.59 -0.52 -26.12
N PRO A 154 -3.73 -1.13 -26.54
CA PRO A 154 -5.01 -0.96 -25.85
C PRO A 154 -4.94 -1.32 -24.36
N PHE A 155 -4.04 -2.21 -23.96
CA PHE A 155 -3.80 -2.55 -22.55
C PHE A 155 -3.14 -1.40 -21.77
N ASN A 156 -2.26 -0.62 -22.41
CA ASN A 156 -1.66 0.55 -21.78
C ASN A 156 -2.74 1.62 -21.52
N LEU A 157 -3.60 1.86 -22.51
CA LEU A 157 -4.75 2.76 -22.39
C LEU A 157 -5.72 2.29 -21.30
N ALA A 158 -6.05 1.00 -21.27
CA ALA A 158 -6.92 0.44 -20.24
C ALA A 158 -6.33 0.64 -18.84
N ALA A 159 -5.02 0.42 -18.65
CA ALA A 159 -4.34 0.65 -17.38
C ALA A 159 -4.42 2.13 -16.96
N ASP A 160 -4.22 3.06 -17.89
CA ASP A 160 -4.34 4.50 -17.63
C ASP A 160 -5.76 4.90 -17.23
N VAL A 161 -6.77 4.39 -17.95
CA VAL A 161 -8.19 4.64 -17.64
C VAL A 161 -8.56 4.05 -16.27
N SER A 162 -8.14 2.82 -15.97
CA SER A 162 -8.41 2.18 -14.66
C SER A 162 -7.74 2.94 -13.52
N CYS A 163 -6.48 3.35 -13.67
CA CYS A 163 -5.77 4.14 -12.67
C CYS A 163 -6.52 5.46 -12.39
N LEU A 164 -6.88 6.21 -13.43
CA LEU A 164 -7.62 7.47 -13.29
C LEU A 164 -9.00 7.26 -12.64
N SER A 165 -9.72 6.22 -13.05
CA SER A 165 -11.05 5.92 -12.52
C SER A 165 -11.00 5.60 -11.02
N LEU A 166 -9.97 4.86 -10.59
CA LEU A 166 -9.76 4.51 -9.18
C LEU A 166 -9.28 5.69 -8.35
N LEU A 167 -8.49 6.60 -8.93
CA LEU A 167 -8.12 7.85 -8.27
C LEU A 167 -9.35 8.74 -8.05
N ILE A 168 -10.23 8.86 -9.06
CA ILE A 168 -11.49 9.61 -8.93
C ILE A 168 -12.38 8.97 -7.86
N PHE A 169 -12.54 7.64 -7.89
CA PHE A 169 -13.27 6.91 -6.86
C PHE A 169 -12.70 7.15 -5.46
N SER A 170 -11.38 7.11 -5.30
CA SER A 170 -10.66 7.35 -4.05
C SER A 170 -10.91 8.76 -3.49
N LEU A 171 -10.93 9.77 -4.38
CA LEU A 171 -11.27 11.15 -4.01
C LEU A 171 -12.73 11.28 -3.57
N LEU A 172 -13.67 10.70 -4.32
CA LEU A 172 -15.10 10.72 -3.97
C LEU A 172 -15.35 10.01 -2.64
N PHE A 173 -14.78 8.82 -2.46
CA PHE A 173 -14.85 8.06 -1.22
C PHE A 173 -14.33 8.86 -0.02
N SER A 174 -13.26 9.63 -0.20
CA SER A 174 -12.71 10.48 0.87
C SER A 174 -13.65 11.63 1.22
N VAL A 175 -14.26 12.28 0.22
CA VAL A 175 -15.22 13.38 0.40
C VAL A 175 -16.53 12.91 1.06
N ASP A 176 -17.06 11.76 0.65
CA ASP A 176 -18.31 11.24 1.22
C ASP A 176 -18.14 10.85 2.69
N ASN A 177 -16.98 10.26 3.05
CA ASN A 177 -16.66 9.98 4.44
C ASN A 177 -16.47 11.26 5.27
N GLU A 178 -15.92 12.34 4.69
CA GLU A 178 -15.78 13.65 5.37
C GLU A 178 -17.14 14.28 5.66
N LYS A 179 -18.07 14.29 4.68
CA LYS A 179 -19.42 14.82 4.87
C LYS A 179 -20.21 14.06 5.94
N ALA A 180 -20.07 12.73 5.97
CA ALA A 180 -20.69 11.90 7.00
C ALA A 180 -20.17 12.20 8.42
N GLN A 181 -19.04 12.92 8.57
CA GLN A 181 -18.53 13.36 9.88
C GLN A 181 -19.08 14.70 10.36
N VAL A 182 -19.57 15.57 9.46
CA VAL A 182 -20.00 16.94 9.81
C VAL A 182 -21.46 16.97 10.27
N ASP A 183 -22.23 15.91 10.01
CA ASP A 183 -23.65 15.80 10.34
C ASP A 183 -23.94 15.25 11.77
N PHE A 184 -22.98 15.36 12.71
CA PHE A 184 -23.14 15.01 14.13
C PHE A 184 -23.08 16.22 15.07
#